data_AF-A0A0W0VM89-F1
#
_entry.id   AF-A0A0W0VM89-F1
#
_cell.length_a   1.000
_cell.length_b   1.000
_cell.length_c   1.000
_cell.angle_alpha   90.00
_cell.angle_beta   90.00
_cell.angle_gamma   90.00
#
_symmetry.space_group_name_H-M   'P 1'
#
loop_
_entity.id
_entity.type
_entity.pdbx_description
1 polymer ?
#
loop_
_entity_poly.entity_id
_entity_poly.type
_entity_poly.pdbx_seq_one_letter_code
_entity_poly.pdbx_strand_id
1 'polypeptide(L)'
;MPLPIIIMLERHWDAVAKDALKYTLPSLVEKGYDVLCFESPSDEGEDILISRIESTIQFARERYSEANSLLKKRGINVNLTEMNYSDLQRLLRLYVSTQYSNEMALWFRELPGHEKKLDLVRAAKSLKMSIAGVDLLASEMEKLQSMEVQVNLKKKLSAIDQLDCKRIASFKKHLLNLQRSGKGVIFVVGKFHYEQLVKAFSDEYSLSDVIFIHPHSPKCLDKSIDDRKLPDFEEVGHLTLIDRKIEIPDDFLIFSQNLNKLIQSHVDSYKSVEPTTLSKALMEKTGLSFNIYLRQSMHVDAYHPVAENEDISYVTNKLNEAGIKGLFTFFKGERSYCIPCINSTETGVAITQLKKI
;
A
#
# COMPACT_ATOMS: atom_id res chain seq x y z
N MET A 1 -15.26 -10.91 1.01
CA MET A 1 -15.53 -9.53 1.46
C MET A 1 -14.33 -8.71 1.04
N PRO A 2 -14.48 -7.54 0.43
CA PRO A 2 -13.33 -6.69 0.21
C PRO A 2 -12.79 -6.26 1.56
N LEU A 3 -11.55 -6.68 1.80
CA LEU A 3 -10.79 -6.27 2.95
C LEU A 3 -10.51 -4.76 2.83
N PRO A 4 -10.41 -4.04 3.96
CA PRO A 4 -9.99 -2.65 3.91
C PRO A 4 -8.60 -2.53 3.30
N ILE A 5 -8.36 -1.48 2.52
CA ILE A 5 -7.03 -1.19 1.96
C ILE A 5 -6.15 -0.75 3.13
N ILE A 6 -5.00 -1.41 3.31
CA ILE A 6 -4.01 -0.99 4.29
C ILE A 6 -3.05 -0.04 3.61
N ILE A 7 -2.92 1.20 4.09
CA ILE A 7 -1.91 2.17 3.63
C ILE A 7 -0.88 2.34 4.74
N MET A 8 0.32 1.81 4.51
CA MET A 8 1.47 2.01 5.38
C MET A 8 2.26 3.24 4.93
N LEU A 9 2.21 4.28 5.77
CA LEU A 9 2.96 5.50 5.64
C LEU A 9 4.39 5.27 6.15
N GLU A 10 5.36 5.37 5.25
CA GLU A 10 6.76 5.22 5.58
C GLU A 10 7.57 6.49 5.32
N ARG A 11 8.69 6.61 6.03
CA ARG A 11 9.80 7.44 5.57
C ARG A 11 10.66 6.53 4.71
N HIS A 12 11.00 6.91 3.48
CA HIS A 12 11.71 6.01 2.56
C HIS A 12 13.01 5.43 3.15
N TRP A 13 13.71 6.23 3.96
CA TRP A 13 14.93 5.83 4.67
C TRP A 13 14.70 5.02 5.96
N ASP A 14 13.47 4.98 6.49
CA ASP A 14 13.18 4.25 7.72
C ASP A 14 12.91 2.77 7.42
N ALA A 15 13.57 1.92 8.19
CA ALA A 15 13.44 0.47 8.17
C ALA A 15 12.20 0.01 8.94
N VAL A 16 11.77 0.76 9.96
CA VAL A 16 10.78 0.33 10.94
C VAL A 16 9.45 -0.06 10.31
N ALA A 17 8.94 0.73 9.36
CA ALA A 17 7.66 0.42 8.74
C ALA A 17 7.70 -0.90 7.97
N LYS A 18 8.77 -1.12 7.22
CA LYS A 18 8.97 -2.32 6.40
C LYS A 18 9.14 -3.56 7.28
N ASP A 19 9.88 -3.45 8.38
CA ASP A 19 10.02 -4.52 9.38
C ASP A 19 8.69 -4.81 10.11
N ALA A 20 7.94 -3.77 10.49
CA ALA A 20 6.64 -3.92 11.13
C ALA A 20 5.65 -4.65 10.24
N LEU A 21 5.58 -4.26 8.97
CA LEU A 21 4.71 -4.92 8.01
C LEU A 21 5.15 -6.37 7.78
N LYS A 22 6.44 -6.62 7.59
CA LYS A 22 7.01 -7.97 7.42
C LYS A 22 6.60 -8.88 8.57
N TYR A 23 6.64 -8.40 9.81
CA TYR A 23 6.21 -9.16 10.98
C TYR A 23 4.72 -9.51 10.94
N THR A 24 3.88 -8.60 10.43
CA THR A 24 2.43 -8.82 10.34
C THR A 24 1.95 -9.61 9.12
N LEU A 25 2.77 -9.75 8.07
CA LEU A 25 2.36 -10.39 6.82
C LEU A 25 1.71 -11.77 6.99
N PRO A 26 2.25 -12.71 7.82
CA PRO A 26 1.62 -14.03 7.96
C PRO A 26 0.15 -13.93 8.42
N SER A 27 -0.12 -13.07 9.40
CA SER A 27 -1.47 -12.85 9.92
C SER A 27 -2.39 -12.14 8.92
N LEU A 28 -1.84 -11.24 8.09
CA LEU A 28 -2.61 -10.57 7.04
C LEU A 28 -2.98 -11.53 5.91
N VAL A 29 -2.08 -12.43 5.54
CA VAL A 29 -2.34 -13.45 4.52
C VAL A 29 -3.45 -14.41 4.96
N GLU A 30 -3.46 -14.83 6.23
CA GLU A 30 -4.57 -15.62 6.79
C GLU A 30 -5.93 -14.92 6.69
N LYS A 31 -5.94 -13.58 6.69
CA LYS A 31 -7.16 -12.77 6.51
C LYS A 31 -7.53 -12.54 5.05
N GLY A 32 -6.70 -12.95 4.10
CA GLY A 32 -6.93 -12.81 2.66
C GLY A 32 -6.23 -11.62 2.00
N TYR A 33 -5.26 -10.99 2.66
CA TYR A 33 -4.37 -10.03 1.99
C TYR A 33 -3.37 -10.77 1.11
N ASP A 34 -3.38 -10.46 -0.18
CA ASP A 34 -2.62 -11.19 -1.19
C ASP A 34 -1.86 -10.29 -2.17
N VAL A 35 -1.95 -8.96 -2.02
CA VAL A 35 -1.23 -8.01 -2.87
C VAL A 35 -0.48 -6.99 -2.01
N LEU A 36 0.82 -6.87 -2.27
CA LEU A 36 1.70 -5.84 -1.71
C LEU A 36 2.08 -4.82 -2.78
N CYS A 37 1.71 -3.57 -2.56
CA CYS A 37 1.88 -2.46 -3.48
C CYS A 37 2.96 -1.49 -3.00
N PHE A 38 3.65 -0.86 -3.96
CA PHE A 38 4.62 0.20 -3.72
C PHE A 38 4.45 1.37 -4.69
N GLU A 39 5.07 2.51 -4.36
CA GLU A 39 5.29 3.63 -5.28
C GLU A 39 6.23 3.21 -6.41
N SER A 40 5.68 2.55 -7.41
CA SER A 40 6.38 2.10 -8.61
C SER A 40 5.39 2.05 -9.77
N PRO A 41 5.87 2.09 -11.02
CA PRO A 41 4.98 2.17 -12.17
C PRO A 41 3.96 1.04 -12.21
N SER A 42 2.72 1.39 -12.54
CA SER A 42 1.60 0.44 -12.49
C SER A 42 1.51 -0.53 -13.67
N ASP A 43 2.27 -0.26 -14.73
CA ASP A 43 2.38 -1.06 -15.95
C ASP A 43 3.62 -1.97 -15.97
N GLU A 44 4.46 -1.92 -14.94
CA GLU A 44 5.64 -2.78 -14.84
C GLU A 44 5.31 -4.15 -14.23
N GLY A 45 5.89 -5.18 -14.83
CA GLY A 45 5.81 -6.54 -14.31
C GLY A 45 6.57 -6.70 -13.00
N GLU A 46 6.12 -7.64 -12.18
CA GLU A 46 6.67 -7.93 -10.85
C GLU A 46 8.20 -8.14 -10.86
N ASP A 47 8.75 -8.89 -11.82
CA ASP A 47 10.20 -9.12 -11.91
C ASP A 47 11.00 -7.82 -12.16
N ILE A 48 10.42 -6.88 -12.91
CA ILE A 48 11.03 -5.57 -13.18
C ILE A 48 11.06 -4.73 -11.91
N LEU A 49 9.95 -4.75 -11.16
CA LEU A 49 9.85 -4.04 -9.88
C LEU A 49 10.91 -4.54 -8.88
N ILE A 50 11.07 -5.87 -8.76
CA ILE A 50 12.01 -6.48 -7.84
C ILE A 50 13.46 -6.20 -8.27
N SER A 51 13.79 -6.41 -9.55
CA SER A 51 15.15 -6.19 -10.07
C SER A 51 15.61 -4.74 -9.93
N ARG A 52 14.70 -3.76 -10.03
CA ARG A 52 15.02 -2.36 -9.72
C ARG A 52 15.43 -2.15 -8.27
N ILE A 53 14.69 -2.73 -7.31
CA ILE A 53 15.03 -2.63 -5.88
C ILE A 53 16.42 -3.22 -5.64
N GLU A 54 16.70 -4.40 -6.20
CA GLU A 54 18.01 -5.07 -6.08
C GLU A 54 19.13 -4.24 -6.71
N SER A 55 18.88 -3.65 -7.89
CA SER A 55 19.85 -2.80 -8.59
C SER A 55 20.17 -1.53 -7.79
N THR A 56 19.17 -0.87 -7.19
CA THR A 56 19.39 0.29 -6.32
C THR A 56 20.24 -0.07 -5.10
N ILE A 57 19.96 -1.20 -4.46
CA ILE A 57 20.72 -1.68 -3.30
C ILE A 57 22.16 -1.99 -3.69
N GLN A 58 22.37 -2.71 -4.80
CA GLN A 58 23.70 -3.05 -5.29
C GLN A 58 24.52 -1.79 -5.56
N PHE A 59 23.97 -0.85 -6.32
CA PHE A 59 24.62 0.42 -6.63
C PHE A 59 25.00 1.19 -5.35
N ALA A 60 24.07 1.33 -4.40
CA ALA A 60 24.33 2.04 -3.15
C ALA A 60 25.39 1.34 -2.29
N ARG A 61 25.42 0.00 -2.25
CA ARG A 61 26.43 -0.79 -1.53
C ARG A 61 27.83 -0.65 -2.13
N GLU A 62 27.93 -0.65 -3.46
CA GLU A 62 29.20 -0.44 -4.16
C GLU A 62 29.77 0.95 -3.80
N ARG A 63 28.95 2.00 -3.91
CA ARG A 63 29.35 3.37 -3.54
C ARG A 63 29.69 3.50 -2.06
N TYR A 64 28.94 2.82 -1.19
CA TYR A 64 29.23 2.77 0.24
C TYR A 64 30.61 2.17 0.50
N SER A 65 30.92 1.03 -0.14
CA SER A 65 32.19 0.33 0.02
C SER A 65 33.38 1.20 -0.44
N GLU A 66 33.26 1.84 -1.60
CA GLU A 66 34.25 2.78 -2.13
C GLU A 66 34.51 3.94 -1.17
N ALA A 67 33.44 4.62 -0.72
CA ALA A 67 33.53 5.74 0.20
C ALA A 67 34.15 5.32 1.54
N ASN A 68 33.70 4.20 2.10
CA ASN A 68 34.18 3.69 3.38
C ASN A 68 35.67 3.31 3.31
N SER A 69 36.14 2.76 2.18
CA SER A 69 37.56 2.48 1.94
C SER A 69 38.42 3.75 1.97
N LEU A 70 37.95 4.83 1.31
CA LEU A 70 38.65 6.13 1.31
C LEU A 70 38.68 6.76 2.70
N LEU A 71 37.57 6.71 3.44
CA LEU A 71 37.49 7.22 4.81
C LEU A 71 38.40 6.44 5.78
N LYS A 72 38.44 5.12 5.67
CA LYS A 72 39.33 4.27 6.49
C LYS A 72 40.80 4.58 6.25
N LYS A 73 41.21 4.87 5.00
CA LYS A 73 42.58 5.31 4.69
C LYS A 73 42.95 6.64 5.36
N ARG A 74 41.96 7.44 5.75
CA ARG A 74 42.12 8.70 6.50
C ARG A 74 41.94 8.53 8.02
N GLY A 75 41.84 7.28 8.51
CA GLY A 75 41.63 6.97 9.93
C GLY A 75 40.20 7.20 10.42
N ILE A 76 39.24 7.40 9.52
CA ILE A 76 37.83 7.65 9.87
C ILE A 76 37.07 6.32 9.86
N ASN A 77 36.56 5.90 11.01
CA ASN A 77 35.79 4.66 11.18
C ASN A 77 34.42 4.97 11.80
N VAL A 78 33.43 5.22 10.94
CA VAL A 78 32.07 5.60 11.33
C VAL A 78 31.05 4.80 10.53
N ASN A 79 29.88 4.56 11.10
CA ASN A 79 28.77 3.94 10.38
C ASN A 79 28.03 5.00 9.56
N LEU A 80 28.27 5.05 8.24
CA LEU A 80 27.74 6.12 7.40
C LEU A 80 26.21 6.09 7.32
N THR A 81 25.58 4.91 7.42
CA THR A 81 24.12 4.79 7.35
C THR A 81 23.42 5.27 8.61
N GLU A 82 24.13 5.50 9.72
CA GLU A 82 23.58 6.00 10.99
C GLU A 82 23.88 7.48 11.24
N MET A 83 24.77 8.07 10.45
CA MET A 83 25.07 9.49 10.53
C MET A 83 23.87 10.34 10.11
N ASN A 84 23.79 11.55 10.66
CA ASN A 84 22.84 12.54 10.20
C ASN A 84 23.19 13.01 8.78
N TYR A 85 22.19 13.31 7.94
CA TYR A 85 22.40 13.66 6.53
C TYR A 85 23.40 14.81 6.34
N SER A 86 23.23 15.95 7.00
CA SER A 86 24.14 17.11 6.84
C SER A 86 25.58 16.81 7.27
N ASP A 87 25.75 16.05 8.36
CA ASP A 87 27.08 15.66 8.83
C ASP A 87 27.75 14.67 7.88
N LEU A 88 26.98 13.70 7.36
CA LEU A 88 27.44 12.73 6.37
C LEU A 88 27.84 13.42 5.07
N GLN A 89 27.00 14.31 4.56
CA GLN A 89 27.28 15.12 3.38
C GLN A 89 28.60 15.89 3.54
N ARG A 90 28.78 16.58 4.68
CA ARG A 90 30.02 17.32 4.97
C ARG A 90 31.25 16.40 4.99
N LEU A 91 31.13 15.25 5.64
CA LEU A 91 32.20 14.25 5.68
C LEU A 91 32.58 13.77 4.27
N LEU A 92 31.59 13.37 3.47
CA LEU A 92 31.81 12.88 2.11
C LEU A 92 32.40 13.97 1.21
N ARG A 93 31.98 15.23 1.37
CA ARG A 93 32.52 16.37 0.63
C ARG A 93 34.02 16.58 0.88
N LEU A 94 34.44 16.42 2.14
CA LEU A 94 35.82 16.66 2.55
C LEU A 94 36.78 15.53 2.14
N TYR A 95 36.31 14.28 2.16
CA TYR A 95 37.21 13.12 2.10
C TYR A 95 36.95 12.16 0.93
N VAL A 96 35.82 12.29 0.24
CA VAL A 96 35.40 11.33 -0.81
C VAL A 96 35.17 12.04 -2.14
N SER A 97 34.22 12.98 -2.21
CA SER A 97 33.90 13.69 -3.45
C SER A 97 33.27 15.05 -3.17
N THR A 98 33.85 16.11 -3.73
CA THR A 98 33.28 17.47 -3.65
C THR A 98 32.06 17.64 -4.55
N GLN A 99 31.91 16.82 -5.59
CA GLN A 99 30.85 16.90 -6.59
C GLN A 99 29.61 16.08 -6.21
N TYR A 100 29.81 14.86 -5.69
CA TYR A 100 28.73 13.89 -5.47
C TYR A 100 28.37 13.63 -4.00
N SER A 101 28.80 14.50 -3.09
CA SER A 101 28.60 14.29 -1.64
C SER A 101 27.13 14.27 -1.19
N ASN A 102 26.24 14.97 -1.88
CA ASN A 102 24.82 15.05 -1.53
C ASN A 102 24.11 13.74 -1.87
N GLU A 103 24.38 13.28 -3.09
CA GLU A 103 23.93 12.05 -3.71
C GLU A 103 24.26 10.86 -2.83
N MET A 104 25.55 10.74 -2.51
CA MET A 104 26.09 9.64 -1.72
C MET A 104 25.52 9.66 -0.31
N ALA A 105 25.37 10.84 0.31
CA ALA A 105 24.74 10.95 1.62
C ALA A 105 23.29 10.43 1.59
N LEU A 106 22.50 10.78 0.57
CA LEU A 106 21.13 10.30 0.43
C LEU A 106 21.09 8.78 0.23
N TRP A 107 21.88 8.24 -0.70
CA TRP A 107 21.93 6.79 -0.96
C TRP A 107 22.28 6.00 0.29
N PHE A 108 23.25 6.46 1.09
CA PHE A 108 23.66 5.74 2.30
C PHE A 108 22.62 5.83 3.41
N ARG A 109 21.89 6.95 3.51
CA ARG A 109 20.77 7.09 4.46
C ARG A 109 19.56 6.24 4.06
N GLU A 110 19.26 6.13 2.77
CA GLU A 110 18.14 5.35 2.25
C GLU A 110 18.44 3.84 2.19
N LEU A 111 19.72 3.43 2.15
CA LEU A 111 20.14 2.04 1.98
C LEU A 111 19.49 1.06 2.98
N PRO A 112 19.47 1.30 4.30
CA PRO A 112 18.80 0.38 5.24
C PRO A 112 17.30 0.22 4.93
N GLY A 113 16.63 1.31 4.55
CA GLY A 113 15.22 1.27 4.12
C GLY A 113 15.03 0.42 2.88
N HIS A 114 15.88 0.58 1.85
CA HIS A 114 15.83 -0.25 0.65
C HIS A 114 16.09 -1.73 0.93
N GLU A 115 17.07 -2.05 1.78
CA GLU A 115 17.34 -3.44 2.19
C GLU A 115 16.13 -4.08 2.87
N LYS A 116 15.48 -3.35 3.78
CA LYS A 116 14.24 -3.85 4.40
C LYS A 116 13.06 -3.94 3.43
N LYS A 117 13.03 -3.11 2.39
CA LYS A 117 12.01 -3.20 1.33
C LYS A 117 12.17 -4.51 0.56
N LEU A 118 13.40 -4.87 0.21
CA LEU A 118 13.71 -6.14 -0.44
C LEU A 118 13.39 -7.33 0.47
N ASP A 119 13.72 -7.26 1.76
CA ASP A 119 13.38 -8.29 2.73
C ASP A 119 11.86 -8.49 2.87
N LEU A 120 11.10 -7.39 2.91
CA LEU A 120 9.64 -7.40 2.95
C LEU A 120 9.06 -8.06 1.67
N VAL A 121 9.57 -7.67 0.49
CA VAL A 121 9.18 -8.26 -0.79
C VAL A 121 9.45 -9.77 -0.79
N ARG A 122 10.64 -10.21 -0.38
CA ARG A 122 11.00 -11.63 -0.31
C ARG A 122 10.10 -12.41 0.66
N ALA A 123 9.75 -11.81 1.81
CA ALA A 123 8.80 -12.40 2.74
C ALA A 123 7.41 -12.53 2.11
N ALA A 124 6.90 -11.49 1.46
CA ALA A 124 5.61 -11.50 0.78
C ALA A 124 5.57 -12.58 -0.33
N LYS A 125 6.64 -12.71 -1.13
CA LYS A 125 6.79 -13.78 -2.13
C LYS A 125 6.74 -15.17 -1.52
N SER A 126 7.43 -15.38 -0.40
CA SER A 126 7.42 -16.68 0.31
C SER A 126 6.01 -17.06 0.79
N LEU A 127 5.16 -16.07 1.04
CA LEU A 127 3.75 -16.21 1.41
C LEU A 127 2.80 -16.18 0.19
N LYS A 128 3.33 -16.27 -1.04
CA LYS A 128 2.58 -16.28 -2.31
C LYS A 128 1.76 -15.02 -2.57
N MET A 129 2.13 -13.88 -1.98
CA MET A 129 1.55 -12.59 -2.33
C MET A 129 2.10 -12.11 -3.68
N SER A 130 1.26 -11.38 -4.42
CA SER A 130 1.67 -10.65 -5.63
C SER A 130 2.28 -9.30 -5.26
N ILE A 131 3.25 -8.85 -6.05
CA ILE A 131 3.84 -7.51 -5.92
C ILE A 131 3.36 -6.63 -7.08
N ALA A 132 2.92 -5.40 -6.78
CA ALA A 132 2.42 -4.48 -7.79
C ALA A 132 2.93 -3.05 -7.59
N GLY A 133 3.11 -2.33 -8.69
CA GLY A 133 3.21 -0.87 -8.70
C GLY A 133 1.81 -0.27 -8.80
N VAL A 134 1.60 0.89 -8.16
CA VAL A 134 0.31 1.61 -8.22
C VAL A 134 0.45 3.08 -8.63
N ASP A 135 1.67 3.50 -8.99
CA ASP A 135 1.98 4.87 -9.40
C ASP A 135 1.57 5.15 -10.85
N LEU A 136 2.02 6.27 -11.40
CA LEU A 136 1.93 6.60 -12.82
C LEU A 136 2.57 5.52 -13.71
N LEU A 137 2.23 5.53 -14.99
CA LEU A 137 2.86 4.64 -15.97
C LEU A 137 4.36 4.93 -16.09
N ALA A 138 5.14 3.94 -16.52
CA ALA A 138 6.59 4.08 -16.65
C ALA A 138 6.99 5.27 -17.55
N SER A 139 6.24 5.49 -18.64
CA SER A 139 6.42 6.62 -19.56
C SER A 139 6.08 7.99 -18.95
N GLU A 140 5.20 8.03 -17.95
CA GLU A 140 4.82 9.25 -17.24
C GLU A 140 5.81 9.58 -16.10
N MET A 141 6.61 8.58 -15.69
CA MET A 141 7.60 8.69 -14.63
C MET A 141 8.97 9.20 -15.11
N GLU A 142 9.17 9.44 -16.41
CA GLU A 142 10.45 9.87 -17.00
C GLU A 142 11.07 11.08 -16.27
N LYS A 143 10.25 12.06 -15.87
CA LYS A 143 10.72 13.24 -15.13
C LYS A 143 11.33 12.88 -13.77
N LEU A 144 10.74 11.93 -13.06
CA LEU A 144 11.22 11.43 -11.77
C LEU A 144 12.43 10.52 -11.93
N GLN A 145 12.56 9.84 -13.06
CA GLN A 145 13.65 8.91 -13.35
C GLN A 145 14.89 9.58 -13.94
N SER A 146 14.83 10.86 -14.29
CA SER A 146 15.99 11.59 -14.80
C SER A 146 17.15 11.57 -13.81
N MET A 147 18.37 11.39 -14.32
CA MET A 147 19.57 11.29 -13.48
C MET A 147 19.72 12.52 -12.58
N GLU A 148 19.39 13.71 -13.09
CA GLU A 148 19.43 14.97 -12.35
C GLU A 148 18.47 15.02 -11.13
N VAL A 149 17.32 14.35 -11.21
CA VAL A 149 16.33 14.26 -10.13
C VAL A 149 16.71 13.16 -9.14
N GLN A 150 17.22 12.03 -9.62
CA GLN A 150 17.64 10.89 -8.78
C GLN A 150 18.85 11.21 -7.88
N VAL A 151 19.64 12.23 -8.24
CA VAL A 151 20.89 12.59 -7.57
C VAL A 151 20.74 13.83 -6.66
N ASN A 152 19.75 14.69 -6.88
CA ASN A 152 19.59 15.93 -6.11
C ASN A 152 18.31 15.93 -5.26
N LEU A 153 18.45 15.91 -3.92
CA LEU A 153 17.32 15.88 -2.99
C LEU A 153 16.30 17.00 -3.22
N LYS A 154 16.75 18.25 -3.47
CA LYS A 154 15.84 19.38 -3.70
C LYS A 154 15.05 19.21 -5.00
N LYS A 155 15.69 18.71 -6.06
CA LYS A 155 15.02 18.43 -7.34
C LYS A 155 14.09 17.22 -7.24
N LYS A 156 14.49 16.17 -6.51
CA LYS A 156 13.65 15.00 -6.17
C LYS A 156 12.35 15.45 -5.52
N LEU A 157 12.43 16.21 -4.43
CA LEU A 157 11.26 16.72 -3.72
C LEU A 157 10.39 17.62 -4.62
N SER A 158 11.01 18.57 -5.34
CA SER A 158 10.24 19.45 -6.24
C SER A 158 9.55 18.71 -7.39
N ALA A 159 10.16 17.64 -7.93
CA ALA A 159 9.55 16.85 -9.00
C ALA A 159 8.40 15.97 -8.47
N ILE A 160 8.53 15.46 -7.23
CA ILE A 160 7.45 14.76 -6.54
C ILE A 160 6.27 15.71 -6.36
N ASP A 161 6.49 16.90 -5.78
CA ASP A 161 5.44 17.89 -5.54
C ASP A 161 4.69 18.28 -6.83
N GLN A 162 5.41 18.46 -7.93
CA GLN A 162 4.83 18.82 -9.23
C GLN A 162 3.94 17.72 -9.83
N LEU A 163 4.21 16.45 -9.51
CA LEU A 163 3.46 15.31 -10.03
C LEU A 163 2.47 14.76 -9.02
N ASP A 164 2.46 15.27 -7.79
CA ASP A 164 1.83 14.60 -6.66
C ASP A 164 0.35 14.34 -6.88
N CYS A 165 -0.41 15.37 -7.29
CA CYS A 165 -1.83 15.22 -7.63
C CYS A 165 -2.09 14.09 -8.65
N LYS A 166 -1.21 13.94 -9.65
CA LYS A 166 -1.35 12.88 -10.66
C LYS A 166 -1.01 11.52 -10.07
N ARG A 167 0.06 11.43 -9.27
CA ARG A 167 0.48 10.19 -8.59
C ARG A 167 -0.61 9.72 -7.63
N ILE A 168 -1.16 10.61 -6.81
CA ILE A 168 -2.27 10.34 -5.89
C ILE A 168 -3.51 9.83 -6.64
N ALA A 169 -3.89 10.46 -7.75
CA ALA A 169 -5.00 9.99 -8.58
C ALA A 169 -4.73 8.58 -9.14
N SER A 170 -3.49 8.30 -9.54
CA SER A 170 -3.06 6.97 -9.96
C SER A 170 -3.17 5.96 -8.82
N PHE A 171 -2.58 6.26 -7.65
CA PHE A 171 -2.63 5.41 -6.46
C PHE A 171 -4.07 5.02 -6.14
N LYS A 172 -4.97 6.00 -6.02
CA LYS A 172 -6.39 5.76 -5.75
C LYS A 172 -7.01 4.81 -6.78
N LYS A 173 -6.86 5.12 -8.07
CA LYS A 173 -7.42 4.31 -9.17
C LYS A 173 -6.94 2.86 -9.11
N HIS A 174 -5.63 2.64 -9.00
CA HIS A 174 -5.05 1.30 -9.03
C HIS A 174 -5.39 0.48 -7.77
N LEU A 175 -5.36 1.10 -6.58
CA LEU A 175 -5.74 0.43 -5.33
C LEU A 175 -7.21 0.01 -5.34
N LEU A 176 -8.12 0.89 -5.79
CA LEU A 176 -9.54 0.56 -5.91
C LEU A 176 -9.79 -0.55 -6.94
N ASN A 177 -9.07 -0.54 -8.08
CA ASN A 177 -9.19 -1.60 -9.08
C ASN A 177 -8.75 -2.98 -8.54
N LEU A 178 -7.66 -3.02 -7.76
CA LEU A 178 -7.21 -4.23 -7.09
C LEU A 178 -8.26 -4.72 -6.07
N GLN A 179 -8.72 -3.84 -5.19
CA GLN A 179 -9.73 -4.19 -4.19
C GLN A 179 -11.04 -4.67 -4.83
N ARG A 180 -11.53 -4.01 -5.88
CA ARG A 180 -12.72 -4.43 -6.66
C ARG A 180 -12.52 -5.78 -7.35
N SER A 181 -11.28 -6.17 -7.60
CA SER A 181 -10.94 -7.50 -8.13
C SER A 181 -10.86 -8.57 -7.03
N GLY A 182 -11.33 -8.26 -5.82
CA GLY A 182 -11.36 -9.16 -4.68
C GLY A 182 -10.01 -9.33 -3.97
N LYS A 183 -9.02 -8.50 -4.31
CA LYS A 183 -7.68 -8.56 -3.72
C LYS A 183 -7.65 -7.85 -2.37
N GLY A 184 -6.95 -8.45 -1.41
CA GLY A 184 -6.62 -7.76 -0.17
C GLY A 184 -5.33 -6.97 -0.37
N VAL A 185 -5.42 -5.65 -0.26
CA VAL A 185 -4.37 -4.72 -0.70
C VAL A 185 -3.65 -4.10 0.49
N ILE A 186 -2.32 -4.18 0.44
CA ILE A 186 -1.42 -3.45 1.33
C ILE A 186 -0.58 -2.52 0.48
N PHE A 187 -0.57 -1.23 0.76
CA PHE A 187 0.19 -0.22 0.03
C PHE A 187 1.21 0.45 0.92
N VAL A 188 2.49 0.38 0.53
CA VAL A 188 3.57 1.07 1.21
C VAL A 188 3.92 2.34 0.44
N VAL A 189 3.77 3.48 1.11
CA VAL A 189 3.83 4.80 0.49
C VAL A 189 4.51 5.82 1.41
N GLY A 190 5.21 6.76 0.82
CA GLY A 190 5.86 7.88 1.48
C GLY A 190 4.84 8.68 2.26
N LYS A 191 5.14 8.94 3.54
CA LYS A 191 4.26 9.68 4.44
C LYS A 191 3.92 11.09 3.94
N PHE A 192 4.72 11.64 3.03
CA PHE A 192 4.48 12.94 2.39
C PHE A 192 3.13 12.98 1.65
N HIS A 193 2.69 11.84 1.13
CA HIS A 193 1.45 11.68 0.38
C HIS A 193 0.19 11.69 1.26
N TYR A 194 0.35 11.65 2.59
CA TYR A 194 -0.74 11.35 3.52
C TYR A 194 -1.95 12.27 3.35
N GLU A 195 -1.77 13.59 3.44
CA GLU A 195 -2.89 14.55 3.37
C GLU A 195 -3.63 14.47 2.03
N GLN A 196 -2.89 14.32 0.93
CA GLN A 196 -3.49 14.21 -0.38
C GLN A 196 -4.17 12.87 -0.61
N LEU A 197 -3.63 11.77 -0.06
CA LEU A 197 -4.32 10.47 -0.04
C LEU A 197 -5.63 10.58 0.74
N VAL A 198 -5.60 11.13 1.95
CA VAL A 198 -6.79 11.34 2.78
C VAL A 198 -7.85 12.12 2.00
N LYS A 199 -7.47 13.25 1.40
CA LYS A 199 -8.37 14.05 0.57
C LYS A 199 -8.87 13.29 -0.66
N ALA A 200 -8.01 12.52 -1.32
CA ALA A 200 -8.40 11.75 -2.48
C ALA A 200 -9.42 10.65 -2.13
N PHE A 201 -9.31 10.03 -0.95
CA PHE A 201 -10.24 9.00 -0.47
C PHE A 201 -11.46 9.57 0.28
N SER A 202 -11.42 10.82 0.75
CA SER A 202 -12.59 11.48 1.37
C SER A 202 -13.71 11.73 0.38
N ASP A 203 -13.37 12.07 -0.87
CA ASP A 203 -14.32 12.57 -1.87
C ASP A 203 -15.26 11.48 -2.45
N GLU A 204 -15.19 10.22 -1.97
CA GLU A 204 -15.97 9.10 -2.52
C GLU A 204 -16.46 8.09 -1.46
N TYR A 205 -16.65 8.51 -0.19
CA TYR A 205 -17.05 7.64 0.93
C TYR A 205 -16.13 6.43 1.19
N SER A 206 -15.01 6.31 0.47
CA SER A 206 -14.08 5.17 0.53
C SER A 206 -13.06 5.28 1.66
N LEU A 207 -12.92 6.46 2.29
CA LEU A 207 -11.98 6.64 3.41
C LEU A 207 -12.23 5.66 4.57
N SER A 208 -13.48 5.30 4.83
CA SER A 208 -13.83 4.32 5.87
C SER A 208 -13.39 2.89 5.53
N ASP A 209 -13.17 2.59 4.23
CA ASP A 209 -12.61 1.32 3.73
C ASP A 209 -11.07 1.33 3.71
N VAL A 210 -10.42 2.35 4.28
CA VAL A 210 -8.96 2.52 4.32
C VAL A 210 -8.45 2.57 5.75
N ILE A 211 -7.42 1.77 6.02
CA ILE A 211 -6.67 1.77 7.28
C ILE A 211 -5.32 2.41 7.02
N PHE A 212 -5.08 3.58 7.62
CA PHE A 212 -3.76 4.19 7.61
C PHE A 212 -2.92 3.64 8.76
N ILE A 213 -1.64 3.43 8.48
CA ILE A 213 -0.69 2.92 9.47
C ILE A 213 0.59 3.75 9.39
N HIS A 214 1.06 4.26 10.52
CA HIS A 214 2.35 4.95 10.61
C HIS A 214 3.20 4.38 11.75
N PRO A 215 3.81 3.19 11.55
CA PRO A 215 4.83 2.69 12.45
C PRO A 215 6.12 3.48 12.20
N HIS A 216 6.61 4.22 13.20
CA HIS A 216 7.76 5.10 12.99
C HIS A 216 8.83 4.94 14.07
N SER A 217 10.09 5.10 13.65
CA SER A 217 11.20 5.31 14.56
C SER A 217 11.38 6.81 14.86
N PRO A 218 12.01 7.16 16.00
CA PRO A 218 12.46 8.53 16.23
C PRO A 218 13.64 8.93 15.32
N LYS A 219 14.15 8.04 14.46
CA LYS A 219 15.28 8.34 13.57
C LYS A 219 14.81 9.32 12.49
N CYS A 220 15.49 10.45 12.40
CA CYS A 220 15.28 11.48 11.38
C CYS A 220 16.36 11.38 10.29
N LEU A 221 16.04 11.82 9.06
CA LEU A 221 17.03 11.96 7.99
C LEU A 221 18.08 13.00 8.38
N ASP A 222 17.61 14.15 8.85
CA ASP A 222 18.39 15.28 9.33
C ASP A 222 17.74 15.87 10.59
N LYS A 223 18.52 16.44 11.52
CA LYS A 223 17.97 17.07 12.73
C LYS A 223 17.22 18.36 12.42
N SER A 224 17.57 19.01 11.30
CA SER A 224 16.95 20.25 10.82
C SER A 224 15.63 20.04 10.09
N ILE A 225 15.30 18.80 9.68
CA ILE A 225 14.04 18.49 9.02
C ILE A 225 13.03 18.07 10.08
N ASP A 226 11.95 18.84 10.22
CA ASP A 226 10.83 18.43 11.07
C ASP A 226 10.01 17.33 10.38
N ASP A 227 10.53 16.11 10.52
CA ASP A 227 9.94 14.93 9.91
C ASP A 227 9.15 14.09 10.94
N ARG A 228 8.95 14.63 12.15
CA ARG A 228 8.66 13.83 13.34
C ARG A 228 7.18 13.62 13.63
N LYS A 229 6.27 14.39 13.06
CA LYS A 229 4.84 14.26 13.32
C LYS A 229 4.02 14.34 12.04
N LEU A 230 3.07 13.42 11.88
CA LEU A 230 1.92 13.68 11.02
C LEU A 230 1.13 14.86 11.66
N PRO A 231 0.40 15.67 10.87
CA PRO A 231 -0.42 16.76 11.42
C PRO A 231 -1.33 16.24 12.54
N ASP A 232 -1.53 17.03 13.59
CA ASP A 232 -2.38 16.64 14.73
C ASP A 232 -3.79 16.28 14.23
N PHE A 233 -4.23 15.07 14.61
CA PHE A 233 -5.30 14.29 13.96
C PHE A 233 -6.74 14.77 14.20
N GLU A 234 -6.94 15.90 14.87
CA GLU A 234 -8.28 16.30 15.35
C GLU A 234 -9.27 16.72 14.23
N GLU A 235 -8.81 16.92 13.00
CA GLU A 235 -9.65 17.49 11.93
C GLU A 235 -10.15 16.51 10.84
N VAL A 236 -9.63 15.27 10.77
CA VAL A 236 -10.02 14.34 9.69
C VAL A 236 -10.98 13.27 10.22
N GLY A 237 -12.28 13.61 10.23
CA GLY A 237 -13.35 12.72 10.69
C GLY A 237 -13.32 11.31 10.07
N HIS A 238 -13.67 10.31 10.88
CA HIS A 238 -13.79 8.87 10.52
C HIS A 238 -12.53 8.17 10.00
N LEU A 239 -11.36 8.82 10.04
CA LEU A 239 -10.11 8.22 9.63
C LEU A 239 -9.61 7.21 10.67
N THR A 240 -9.17 6.05 10.20
CA THR A 240 -8.56 5.04 11.08
C THR A 240 -7.05 5.04 10.89
N LEU A 241 -6.32 5.63 11.86
CA LEU A 241 -4.87 5.64 11.89
C LEU A 241 -4.33 4.82 13.06
N ILE A 242 -3.40 3.93 12.76
CA ILE A 242 -2.53 3.31 13.75
C ILE A 242 -1.19 4.04 13.75
N ASP A 243 -1.05 5.05 14.61
CA ASP A 243 0.24 5.70 14.88
C ASP A 243 0.93 4.97 16.04
N ARG A 244 2.08 4.36 15.75
CA ARG A 244 2.81 3.55 16.72
C ARG A 244 4.30 3.82 16.62
N LYS A 245 4.87 4.27 17.73
CA LYS A 245 6.31 4.27 17.92
C LYS A 245 6.78 2.83 18.13
N ILE A 246 7.81 2.41 17.39
CA ILE A 246 8.41 1.07 17.50
C ILE A 246 9.87 1.23 17.89
N GLU A 247 10.22 0.83 19.12
CA GLU A 247 11.59 0.88 19.65
C GLU A 247 12.07 -0.48 20.16
N ILE A 248 11.16 -1.34 20.60
CA ILE A 248 11.46 -2.64 21.19
C ILE A 248 10.67 -3.77 20.51
N PRO A 249 11.11 -5.04 20.62
CA PRO A 249 10.42 -6.18 20.02
C PRO A 249 8.92 -6.30 20.39
N ASP A 250 8.56 -5.98 21.64
CA ASP A 250 7.18 -6.06 22.12
C ASP A 250 6.22 -5.09 21.40
N ASP A 251 6.74 -3.97 20.87
CA ASP A 251 5.94 -3.01 20.13
C ASP A 251 5.37 -3.62 18.84
N PHE A 252 6.11 -4.53 18.20
CA PHE A 252 5.65 -5.22 16.99
C PHE A 252 4.46 -6.15 17.27
N LEU A 253 4.46 -6.81 18.44
CA LEU A 253 3.35 -7.66 18.87
C LEU A 253 2.09 -6.83 19.11
N ILE A 254 2.22 -5.74 19.86
CA ILE A 254 1.11 -4.81 20.15
C ILE A 254 0.56 -4.22 18.84
N PHE A 255 1.45 -3.81 17.94
CA PHE A 255 1.10 -3.32 16.61
C PHE A 255 0.26 -4.33 15.83
N SER A 256 0.74 -5.57 15.73
CA SER A 256 0.05 -6.65 15.02
C SER A 256 -1.34 -6.93 15.59
N GLN A 257 -1.46 -6.99 16.92
CA GLN A 257 -2.74 -7.19 17.59
C GLN A 257 -3.74 -6.07 17.30
N ASN A 258 -3.30 -4.81 17.30
CA ASN A 258 -4.16 -3.66 17.01
C ASN A 258 -4.66 -3.68 15.57
N LEU A 259 -3.77 -3.94 14.59
CA LEU A 259 -4.15 -4.06 13.19
C LEU A 259 -5.19 -5.17 12.98
N ASN A 260 -4.99 -6.33 13.62
CA ASN A 260 -5.91 -7.45 13.53
C ASN A 260 -7.31 -7.15 14.10
N LYS A 261 -7.37 -6.51 15.28
CA LYS A 261 -8.63 -6.07 15.88
C LYS A 261 -9.35 -5.07 14.99
N LEU A 262 -8.61 -4.17 14.38
CA LEU A 262 -9.15 -3.13 13.53
C LEU A 262 -9.77 -3.70 12.24
N ILE A 263 -9.07 -4.61 11.56
CA ILE A 263 -9.60 -5.32 10.39
C ILE A 263 -10.88 -6.07 10.76
N GLN A 264 -10.87 -6.77 11.90
CA GLN A 264 -12.06 -7.50 12.37
C GLN A 264 -13.24 -6.56 12.65
N SER A 265 -13.00 -5.46 13.36
CA SER A 265 -14.02 -4.44 13.63
C SER A 265 -14.62 -3.86 12.35
N HIS A 266 -13.82 -3.73 11.29
CA HIS A 266 -14.29 -3.28 9.99
C HIS A 266 -15.27 -4.28 9.38
N VAL A 267 -14.93 -5.59 9.37
CA VAL A 267 -15.81 -6.68 8.90
C VAL A 267 -17.14 -6.68 9.66
N ASP A 268 -17.06 -6.59 10.98
CA ASP A 268 -18.22 -6.74 11.87
C ASP A 268 -19.20 -5.56 11.75
N SER A 269 -18.72 -4.41 11.27
CA SER A 269 -19.54 -3.20 11.11
C SER A 269 -20.54 -3.26 9.95
N TYR A 270 -20.50 -4.30 9.12
CA TYR A 270 -21.38 -4.47 7.95
C TYR A 270 -22.82 -4.66 8.41
N LYS A 271 -23.69 -3.70 8.08
CA LYS A 271 -25.10 -3.69 8.47
C LYS A 271 -25.92 -4.46 7.45
N SER A 272 -26.73 -5.42 7.89
CA SER A 272 -27.72 -6.05 7.00
C SER A 272 -28.76 -5.01 6.60
N VAL A 273 -29.15 -5.01 5.33
CA VAL A 273 -30.16 -4.10 4.76
C VAL A 273 -31.13 -4.86 3.87
N GLU A 274 -32.33 -4.30 3.70
CA GLU A 274 -33.36 -4.87 2.83
C GLU A 274 -32.94 -4.85 1.34
N PRO A 275 -33.39 -5.84 0.53
CA PRO A 275 -33.11 -5.86 -0.90
C PRO A 275 -33.64 -4.61 -1.63
N THR A 276 -32.73 -3.92 -2.30
CA THR A 276 -32.99 -2.81 -3.22
C THR A 276 -33.43 -3.30 -4.61
N THR A 277 -33.84 -2.39 -5.50
CA THR A 277 -34.19 -2.68 -6.89
C THR A 277 -33.09 -3.45 -7.64
N LEU A 278 -31.83 -3.05 -7.48
CA LEU A 278 -30.70 -3.71 -8.14
C LEU A 278 -30.49 -5.14 -7.63
N SER A 279 -30.53 -5.35 -6.31
CA SER A 279 -30.41 -6.70 -5.74
C SER A 279 -31.58 -7.60 -6.11
N LYS A 280 -32.82 -7.06 -6.18
CA LYS A 280 -33.99 -7.82 -6.62
C LYS A 280 -33.86 -8.24 -8.09
N ALA A 281 -33.42 -7.33 -8.95
CA ALA A 281 -33.13 -7.64 -10.35
C ALA A 281 -32.04 -8.72 -10.46
N LEU A 282 -30.94 -8.59 -9.71
CA LEU A 282 -29.88 -9.59 -9.66
C LEU A 282 -30.42 -10.97 -9.26
N MET A 283 -31.22 -11.08 -8.19
CA MET A 283 -31.85 -12.32 -7.76
C MET A 283 -32.78 -12.90 -8.84
N GLU A 284 -33.61 -12.07 -9.47
CA GLU A 284 -34.54 -12.51 -10.52
C GLU A 284 -33.81 -13.05 -11.77
N LYS A 285 -32.71 -12.39 -12.18
CA LYS A 285 -31.93 -12.78 -13.35
C LYS A 285 -31.08 -14.02 -13.12
N THR A 286 -30.60 -14.23 -11.90
CA THR A 286 -29.68 -15.33 -11.55
C THR A 286 -30.38 -16.54 -10.93
N GLY A 287 -31.56 -16.35 -10.35
CA GLY A 287 -32.23 -17.36 -9.53
C GLY A 287 -31.59 -17.58 -8.14
N LEU A 288 -30.50 -16.87 -7.82
CA LEU A 288 -29.80 -17.00 -6.54
C LEU A 288 -30.41 -16.09 -5.48
N SER A 289 -30.37 -16.54 -4.22
CA SER A 289 -30.71 -15.74 -3.04
C SER A 289 -29.51 -14.94 -2.55
N PHE A 290 -29.67 -13.63 -2.36
CA PHE A 290 -28.60 -12.76 -1.86
C PHE A 290 -28.99 -12.05 -0.56
N ASN A 291 -28.14 -12.16 0.45
CA ASN A 291 -28.16 -11.32 1.64
C ASN A 291 -27.42 -10.01 1.33
N ILE A 292 -28.03 -8.88 1.66
CA ILE A 292 -27.50 -7.56 1.30
C ILE A 292 -26.91 -6.88 2.54
N TYR A 293 -25.68 -6.37 2.40
CA TYR A 293 -24.96 -5.71 3.46
C TYR A 293 -24.45 -4.33 3.02
N LEU A 294 -24.71 -3.33 3.85
CA LEU A 294 -24.19 -1.97 3.72
C LEU A 294 -22.89 -1.84 4.52
N ARG A 295 -21.83 -1.40 3.84
CA ARG A 295 -20.54 -1.05 4.45
C ARG A 295 -20.58 0.35 5.07
N GLN A 296 -19.55 0.68 5.85
CA GLN A 296 -19.33 2.04 6.34
C GLN A 296 -19.17 3.05 5.20
N SER A 297 -18.57 2.61 4.08
CA SER A 297 -18.37 3.41 2.88
C SER A 297 -19.61 3.63 2.03
N MET A 298 -20.79 3.24 2.54
CA MET A 298 -22.06 3.27 1.80
C MET A 298 -22.10 2.35 0.56
N HIS A 299 -21.07 1.54 0.34
CA HIS A 299 -21.11 0.45 -0.64
C HIS A 299 -22.02 -0.67 -0.17
N VAL A 300 -22.72 -1.27 -1.12
CA VAL A 300 -23.65 -2.36 -0.88
C VAL A 300 -23.11 -3.63 -1.51
N ASP A 301 -23.02 -4.70 -0.73
CA ASP A 301 -22.55 -6.01 -1.16
C ASP A 301 -23.68 -7.02 -1.13
N ALA A 302 -23.69 -7.91 -2.12
CA ALA A 302 -24.63 -9.02 -2.21
C ALA A 302 -23.88 -10.34 -1.94
N TYR A 303 -24.30 -11.07 -0.90
CA TYR A 303 -23.73 -12.36 -0.51
C TYR A 303 -24.73 -13.48 -0.71
N HIS A 304 -24.40 -14.44 -1.55
CA HIS A 304 -25.14 -15.69 -1.68
C HIS A 304 -24.41 -16.77 -0.87
N PRO A 305 -25.00 -17.30 0.22
CA PRO A 305 -24.43 -18.44 0.94
C PRO A 305 -24.31 -19.63 0.00
N VAL A 306 -23.17 -20.31 0.00
CA VAL A 306 -22.91 -21.46 -0.89
C VAL A 306 -22.73 -22.71 -0.05
N ALA A 307 -23.65 -23.66 -0.20
CA ALA A 307 -23.57 -24.94 0.52
C ALA A 307 -22.37 -25.79 0.03
N GLU A 308 -21.94 -26.77 0.85
CA GLU A 308 -20.71 -27.55 0.63
C GLU A 308 -20.63 -28.26 -0.74
N ASN A 309 -21.76 -28.51 -1.38
CA ASN A 309 -21.87 -29.17 -2.69
C ASN A 309 -22.69 -28.38 -3.71
N GLU A 310 -22.93 -27.10 -3.47
CA GLU A 310 -23.67 -26.25 -4.39
C GLU A 310 -22.76 -25.79 -5.54
N ASP A 311 -23.15 -26.12 -6.77
CA ASP A 311 -22.44 -25.67 -7.97
C ASP A 311 -23.18 -24.49 -8.62
N ILE A 312 -22.64 -23.29 -8.42
CA ILE A 312 -23.10 -22.06 -9.07
C ILE A 312 -22.23 -21.64 -10.26
N SER A 313 -21.32 -22.51 -10.73
CA SER A 313 -20.30 -22.15 -11.73
C SER A 313 -20.91 -21.62 -13.04
N TYR A 314 -22.06 -22.16 -13.47
CA TYR A 314 -22.78 -21.66 -14.64
C TYR A 314 -23.19 -20.19 -14.47
N VAL A 315 -23.79 -19.86 -13.32
CA VAL A 315 -24.26 -18.50 -13.00
C VAL A 315 -23.07 -17.55 -12.86
N THR A 316 -22.02 -17.95 -12.14
CA THR A 316 -20.83 -17.11 -11.97
C THR A 316 -20.13 -16.82 -13.30
N ASN A 317 -20.08 -17.79 -14.21
CA ASN A 317 -19.52 -17.59 -15.54
C ASN A 317 -20.35 -16.59 -16.36
N LYS A 318 -21.68 -16.68 -16.30
CA LYS A 318 -22.58 -15.73 -16.98
C LYS A 318 -22.52 -14.32 -16.40
N LEU A 319 -22.37 -14.19 -15.08
CA LEU A 319 -22.12 -12.90 -14.44
C LEU A 319 -20.80 -12.28 -14.91
N ASN A 320 -19.72 -13.07 -14.94
CA ASN A 320 -18.42 -12.62 -15.42
C ASN A 320 -18.44 -12.21 -16.90
N GLU A 321 -19.12 -12.97 -17.78
CA GLU A 321 -19.34 -12.60 -19.19
C GLU A 321 -20.07 -11.25 -19.33
N ALA A 322 -20.98 -10.94 -18.41
CA ALA A 322 -21.70 -9.66 -18.36
C ALA A 322 -20.93 -8.53 -17.67
N GLY A 323 -19.67 -8.76 -17.26
CA GLY A 323 -18.85 -7.78 -16.56
C GLY A 323 -19.20 -7.60 -15.07
N ILE A 324 -20.07 -8.45 -14.51
CA ILE A 324 -20.41 -8.45 -13.08
C ILE A 324 -19.43 -9.37 -12.36
N LYS A 325 -18.40 -8.77 -11.76
CA LYS A 325 -17.37 -9.51 -11.03
C LYS A 325 -17.86 -9.91 -9.64
N GLY A 326 -17.71 -11.17 -9.30
CA GLY A 326 -17.89 -11.67 -7.93
C GLY A 326 -16.74 -12.57 -7.51
N LEU A 327 -16.70 -12.91 -6.21
CA LEU A 327 -15.66 -13.74 -5.63
C LEU A 327 -16.23 -14.70 -4.57
N PHE A 328 -15.63 -15.87 -4.45
CA PHE A 328 -15.87 -16.76 -3.31
C PHE A 328 -15.09 -16.27 -2.10
N THR A 329 -15.75 -16.30 -0.94
CA THR A 329 -15.20 -15.77 0.31
C THR A 329 -15.84 -16.43 1.52
N PHE A 330 -15.28 -16.21 2.71
CA PHE A 330 -15.95 -16.50 3.98
C PHE A 330 -16.43 -15.20 4.61
N PHE A 331 -17.70 -15.13 4.97
CA PHE A 331 -18.30 -13.95 5.62
C PHE A 331 -19.16 -14.40 6.80
N LYS A 332 -18.92 -13.82 7.98
CA LYS A 332 -19.60 -14.17 9.25
C LYS A 332 -19.66 -15.69 9.54
N GLY A 333 -18.58 -16.41 9.19
CA GLY A 333 -18.45 -17.85 9.45
C GLY A 333 -19.00 -18.76 8.34
N GLU A 334 -19.58 -18.20 7.27
CA GLU A 334 -20.17 -18.98 6.17
C GLU A 334 -19.44 -18.77 4.85
N ARG A 335 -19.30 -19.83 4.05
CA ARG A 335 -18.82 -19.73 2.67
C ARG A 335 -19.89 -19.04 1.82
N SER A 336 -19.51 -18.00 1.10
CA SER A 336 -20.42 -17.20 0.29
C SER A 336 -19.79 -16.83 -1.06
N TYR A 337 -20.64 -16.65 -2.07
CA TYR A 337 -20.32 -15.91 -3.28
C TYR A 337 -20.73 -14.45 -3.10
N CYS A 338 -19.77 -13.54 -3.21
CA CYS A 338 -19.95 -12.11 -2.98
C CYS A 338 -19.86 -11.34 -4.29
N ILE A 339 -20.87 -10.52 -4.58
CA ILE A 339 -20.80 -9.46 -5.59
C ILE A 339 -20.63 -8.14 -4.83
N PRO A 340 -19.42 -7.55 -4.83
CA PRO A 340 -19.17 -6.32 -4.11
C PRO A 340 -19.75 -5.09 -4.83
N CYS A 341 -20.06 -4.04 -4.08
CA CYS A 341 -20.43 -2.72 -4.60
C CYS A 341 -21.51 -2.76 -5.70
N ILE A 342 -22.59 -3.52 -5.48
CA ILE A 342 -23.70 -3.63 -6.44
C ILE A 342 -24.37 -2.29 -6.75
N ASN A 343 -24.20 -1.30 -5.87
CA ASN A 343 -24.69 0.07 -6.04
C ASN A 343 -23.71 0.99 -6.79
N SER A 344 -22.58 0.48 -7.28
CA SER A 344 -21.73 1.25 -8.18
C SER A 344 -22.40 1.42 -9.55
N THR A 345 -22.11 2.52 -10.24
CA THR A 345 -22.67 2.80 -11.58
C THR A 345 -22.36 1.68 -12.56
N GLU A 346 -21.12 1.20 -12.57
CA GLU A 346 -20.63 0.15 -13.46
C GLU A 346 -21.39 -1.16 -13.24
N THR A 347 -21.46 -1.63 -11.99
CA THR A 347 -22.16 -2.88 -11.66
C THR A 347 -23.67 -2.76 -11.82
N GLY A 348 -24.26 -1.62 -11.45
CA GLY A 348 -25.70 -1.37 -11.57
C GLY A 348 -26.19 -1.37 -13.02
N VAL A 349 -25.43 -0.77 -13.93
CA VAL A 349 -25.70 -0.83 -15.38
C VAL A 349 -25.61 -2.27 -15.89
N ALA A 350 -24.55 -3.00 -15.52
CA ALA A 350 -24.36 -4.39 -15.92
C ALA A 350 -25.50 -5.30 -15.44
N ILE A 351 -25.95 -5.15 -14.19
CA ILE A 351 -27.10 -5.89 -13.63
C ILE A 351 -28.38 -5.61 -14.44
N THR A 352 -28.62 -4.34 -14.80
CA THR A 352 -29.83 -3.96 -15.53
C THR A 352 -29.87 -4.53 -16.95
N GLN A 353 -28.71 -4.67 -17.59
CA GLN A 353 -28.55 -5.23 -18.93
C GLN A 353 -28.48 -6.77 -18.94
N LEU A 354 -28.34 -7.40 -17.78
CA LEU A 354 -28.22 -8.85 -17.64
C LEU A 354 -29.48 -9.55 -18.16
N LYS A 355 -29.29 -10.50 -19.10
CA LYS A 355 -30.35 -11.42 -19.52
C LYS A 355 -30.57 -12.47 -18.44
N LYS A 356 -31.80 -12.99 -18.34
CA LYS A 356 -32.11 -14.06 -17.39
C LYS A 356 -31.24 -15.28 -17.73
N ILE A 357 -30.57 -15.82 -16.72
CA ILE A 357 -29.66 -16.96 -16.78
C ILE A 357 -30.45 -18.25 -16.63
#